data_AF-A0A6N2SMJ9-F1
#
_entry.id   AF-A0A6N2SMJ9-F1
#
_cell.length_a   1.000
_cell.length_b   1.000
_cell.length_c   1.000
_cell.angle_alpha   90.00
_cell.angle_beta   90.00
_cell.angle_gamma   90.00
#
_symmetry.space_group_name_H-M   'P 1'
#
loop_
_entity.id
_entity.type
_entity.pdbx_description
1 polymer ?
#
loop_
_entity_poly.entity_id
_entity_poly.type
_entity_poly.pdbx_seq_one_letter_code
_entity_poly.pdbx_strand_id
1 'polypeptide(L)'
;MFLREYLTKYTKEELLDQARSFEIKKCSGLRKADLINRIVDTFCAEEMLRSRLACLTKEQMDLFRKACISPTAVSVNEVVDAMQLCRYWIGYFEDPTDRFCVFEDVAVAFSKIDDKAFQLKQCRKGWLVKCIHFFIQYYGIAPIEVIYEMYRQKVKDSIDEMIGMLWEMPVDIVESCLFTMDKLGMEGWPKENPLYSEKGIFVHLQLFEDAEFDYLLRQQMDKDFYIPSAQQRGH
;
A
#
# COMPACT_ATOMS: atom_id res chain seq x y z
N MET A 1 14.40 -5.77 19.16
CA MET A 1 13.60 -4.58 19.49
C MET A 1 12.15 -4.86 19.18
N PHE A 2 11.25 -4.52 20.10
CA PHE A 2 9.81 -4.58 19.91
C PHE A 2 9.28 -3.30 19.25
N LEU A 3 8.18 -3.39 18.49
CA LEU A 3 7.54 -2.23 17.86
C LEU A 3 7.19 -1.15 18.91
N ARG A 4 6.69 -1.58 20.07
CA ARG A 4 6.43 -0.71 21.23
C ARG A 4 7.60 0.19 21.59
N GLU A 5 8.82 -0.34 21.63
CA GLU A 5 10.02 0.39 22.01
C GLU A 5 10.36 1.42 20.93
N TYR A 6 10.24 1.03 19.67
CA TYR A 6 10.44 1.91 18.52
C TYR A 6 9.47 3.09 18.50
N LEU A 7 8.18 2.84 18.78
CA LEU A 7 7.15 3.88 18.80
C LEU A 7 7.33 4.93 19.90
N THR A 8 8.17 4.67 20.92
CA THR A 8 8.48 5.68 21.95
C THR A 8 9.20 6.91 21.39
N LYS A 9 9.88 6.76 20.24
CA LYS A 9 10.61 7.83 19.55
C LYS A 9 9.70 8.90 18.93
N TYR A 10 8.44 8.56 18.64
CA TYR A 10 7.47 9.45 18.01
C TYR A 10 6.75 10.33 19.03
N THR A 11 6.33 11.52 18.65
CA THR A 11 5.43 12.37 19.42
C THR A 11 4.04 11.76 19.55
N LYS A 12 3.21 12.27 20.47
CA LYS A 12 1.84 11.77 20.62
C LYS A 12 1.01 12.09 19.36
N GLU A 13 1.25 13.26 18.77
CA GLU A 13 0.59 13.76 17.58
C GLU A 13 0.89 12.86 16.37
N GLU A 14 2.16 12.54 16.09
CA GLU A 14 2.54 11.60 15.02
C GLU A 14 1.89 10.22 15.19
N LEU A 15 1.83 9.72 16.44
CA LEU A 15 1.16 8.45 16.73
C LEU A 15 -0.36 8.52 16.51
N LEU A 16 -1.00 9.65 16.82
CA LEU A 16 -2.41 9.85 16.55
C LEU A 16 -2.68 9.93 15.05
N ASP A 17 -1.77 10.52 14.29
CA ASP A 17 -1.88 10.64 12.84
C ASP A 17 -1.77 9.27 12.19
N GLN A 18 -0.77 8.47 12.59
CA GLN A 18 -0.67 7.09 12.11
C GLN A 18 -1.84 6.21 12.59
N ALA A 19 -2.32 6.38 13.81
CA ALA A 19 -3.49 5.64 14.27
C ALA A 19 -4.73 5.93 13.39
N ARG A 20 -4.87 7.15 12.87
CA ARG A 20 -5.94 7.50 11.92
C ARG A 20 -5.72 6.87 10.56
N SER A 21 -4.49 6.84 10.03
CA SER A 21 -4.19 6.19 8.75
C SER A 21 -4.42 4.68 8.80
N PHE A 22 -4.20 4.05 9.96
CA PHE A 22 -4.55 2.64 10.22
C PHE A 22 -6.02 2.42 10.59
N GLU A 23 -6.84 3.47 10.56
CA GLU A 23 -8.27 3.45 10.93
C GLU A 23 -8.54 2.95 12.37
N ILE A 24 -7.57 3.11 13.27
CA ILE A 24 -7.68 2.71 14.68
C ILE A 24 -8.53 3.73 15.44
N LYS A 25 -9.72 3.28 15.85
CA LYS A 25 -10.73 4.12 16.51
C LYS A 25 -10.42 4.31 18.00
N LYS A 26 -10.95 5.42 18.56
CA LYS A 26 -10.93 5.75 20.00
C LYS A 26 -9.53 6.01 20.57
N CYS A 27 -8.67 6.69 19.82
CA CYS A 27 -7.29 7.01 20.22
C CYS A 27 -7.08 8.41 20.84
N SER A 28 -7.91 9.41 20.50
CA SER A 28 -7.66 10.84 20.82
C SER A 28 -7.49 11.15 22.31
N GLY A 29 -8.27 10.48 23.17
CA GLY A 29 -8.22 10.65 24.62
C GLY A 29 -7.09 9.90 25.34
N LEU A 30 -6.33 9.05 24.63
CA LEU A 30 -5.30 8.21 25.25
C LEU A 30 -4.05 9.02 25.61
N ARG A 31 -3.36 8.62 26.68
CA ARG A 31 -1.98 9.08 26.94
C ARG A 31 -1.05 8.39 25.95
N LYS A 32 0.14 8.97 25.71
CA LYS A 32 1.11 8.44 24.73
C LYS A 32 1.41 6.95 24.95
N ALA A 33 1.64 6.52 26.18
CA ALA A 33 1.90 5.11 26.49
C ALA A 33 0.71 4.20 26.15
N ASP A 34 -0.52 4.60 26.51
CA ASP A 34 -1.73 3.83 26.21
C ASP A 34 -2.05 3.81 24.71
N LEU A 35 -1.72 4.90 24.00
CA LEU A 35 -1.81 4.99 22.55
C LEU A 35 -0.85 4.02 21.87
N ILE A 36 0.40 3.95 22.30
CA ILE A 36 1.38 2.97 21.81
C ILE A 36 0.85 1.55 22.03
N ASN A 37 0.32 1.24 23.21
CA ASN A 37 -0.27 -0.07 23.49
C ASN A 37 -1.38 -0.39 22.49
N ARG A 38 -2.32 0.55 22.31
CA ARG A 38 -3.44 0.39 21.40
C ARG A 38 -2.98 0.14 19.96
N ILE A 39 -2.00 0.91 19.50
CA ILE A 39 -1.43 0.76 18.16
C ILE A 39 -0.81 -0.62 18.00
N VAL A 40 0.10 -1.02 18.90
CA VAL A 40 0.80 -2.31 18.81
C VAL A 40 -0.17 -3.48 18.89
N ASP A 41 -1.11 -3.47 19.85
CA ASP A 41 -2.09 -4.53 20.03
C ASP A 41 -2.98 -4.69 18.79
N THR A 42 -3.37 -3.58 18.17
CA THR A 42 -4.20 -3.59 16.95
C THR A 42 -3.38 -3.99 15.73
N PHE A 43 -2.16 -3.46 15.57
CA PHE A 43 -1.28 -3.71 14.44
C PHE A 43 -0.84 -5.18 14.37
N CYS A 44 -0.50 -5.77 15.51
CA CYS A 44 -0.09 -7.17 15.62
C CYS A 44 -1.28 -8.14 15.73
N ALA A 45 -2.53 -7.66 15.68
CA ALA A 45 -3.69 -8.54 15.55
C ALA A 45 -3.66 -9.24 14.18
N GLU A 46 -4.07 -10.51 14.15
CA GLU A 46 -4.00 -11.35 12.95
C GLU A 46 -4.66 -10.71 11.73
N GLU A 47 -5.88 -10.19 11.87
CA GLU A 47 -6.62 -9.56 10.77
C GLU A 47 -5.86 -8.35 10.19
N MET A 48 -5.42 -7.44 11.07
CA MET A 48 -4.71 -6.22 10.69
C MET A 48 -3.39 -6.57 10.00
N LEU A 49 -2.54 -7.38 10.65
CA LEU A 49 -1.25 -7.73 10.09
C LEU A 49 -1.38 -8.48 8.76
N ARG A 50 -2.34 -9.41 8.67
CA ARG A 50 -2.61 -10.17 7.45
C ARG A 50 -3.06 -9.28 6.30
N SER A 51 -3.91 -8.28 6.56
CA SER A 51 -4.36 -7.33 5.54
C SER A 51 -3.21 -6.50 4.97
N ARG A 52 -2.31 -6.03 5.84
CA ARG A 52 -1.16 -5.18 5.48
C ARG A 52 -0.08 -5.98 4.77
N LEU A 53 0.34 -7.11 5.34
CA LEU A 53 1.38 -7.96 4.75
C LEU A 53 0.97 -8.59 3.42
N ALA A 54 -0.33 -8.78 3.17
CA ALA A 54 -0.81 -9.23 1.87
C ALA A 54 -0.54 -8.22 0.75
N CYS A 55 -0.32 -6.95 1.07
CA CYS A 55 -0.04 -5.91 0.08
C CYS A 55 1.45 -5.79 -0.26
N LEU A 56 2.35 -6.46 0.46
CA LEU A 56 3.77 -6.43 0.13
C LEU A 56 4.01 -7.03 -1.26
N THR A 57 4.92 -6.44 -2.02
CA THR A 57 5.42 -7.06 -3.26
C THR A 57 6.17 -8.35 -2.94
N LYS A 58 6.48 -9.14 -3.97
CA LYS A 58 7.27 -10.37 -3.79
C LYS A 58 8.64 -10.05 -3.17
N GLU A 59 9.30 -9.01 -3.63
CA GLU A 59 10.65 -8.60 -3.19
C GLU A 59 10.62 -8.12 -1.73
N GLN A 60 9.63 -7.30 -1.37
CA GLN A 60 9.39 -6.87 0.00
C GLN A 60 9.10 -8.05 0.93
N MET A 61 8.26 -9.00 0.50
CA MET A 61 7.93 -10.17 1.30
C MET A 61 9.12 -11.12 1.46
N ASP A 62 9.93 -11.30 0.42
CA ASP A 62 11.16 -12.10 0.47
C ASP A 62 12.18 -11.48 1.42
N LEU A 63 12.37 -10.16 1.39
CA LEU A 63 13.22 -9.43 2.35
C LEU A 63 12.68 -9.53 3.78
N PHE A 64 11.37 -9.29 3.97
CA PHE A 64 10.70 -9.38 5.26
C PHE A 64 10.89 -10.77 5.90
N ARG A 65 10.65 -11.86 5.15
CA ARG A 65 10.83 -13.23 5.65
C ARG A 65 12.26 -13.52 6.07
N LYS A 66 13.27 -13.06 5.32
CA LYS A 66 14.69 -13.18 5.72
C LYS A 66 14.95 -12.44 7.03
N ALA A 67 14.43 -11.22 7.14
CA ALA A 67 14.62 -10.35 8.29
C ALA A 67 13.85 -10.82 9.55
N CYS A 68 12.79 -11.61 9.41
CA CYS A 68 12.14 -12.33 10.52
C CYS A 68 13.04 -13.39 11.17
N ILE A 69 14.04 -13.93 10.44
CA ILE A 69 14.97 -14.94 10.96
C ILE A 69 16.20 -14.28 11.57
N SER A 70 16.76 -13.27 10.89
CA SER A 70 17.96 -12.58 11.35
C SER A 70 18.12 -11.20 10.68
N PRO A 71 18.80 -10.23 11.34
CA PRO A 71 19.17 -8.95 10.73
C PRO A 71 19.79 -9.13 9.34
N THR A 72 19.19 -8.50 8.33
CA THR A 72 19.49 -8.75 6.93
C THR A 72 20.21 -7.55 6.31
N ALA A 73 21.35 -7.79 5.66
CA ALA A 73 22.02 -6.77 4.88
C ALA A 73 21.19 -6.44 3.64
N VAL A 74 21.00 -5.15 3.35
CA VAL A 74 20.18 -4.66 2.24
C VAL A 74 21.10 -4.31 1.06
N SER A 75 20.87 -4.93 -0.09
CA SER A 75 21.58 -4.56 -1.31
C SER A 75 21.02 -3.27 -1.93
N VAL A 76 21.77 -2.61 -2.82
CA VAL A 76 21.33 -1.39 -3.52
C VAL A 76 19.96 -1.57 -4.20
N ASN A 77 19.67 -2.77 -4.71
CA ASN A 77 18.41 -3.07 -5.38
C ASN A 77 17.24 -3.30 -4.40
N GLU A 78 17.52 -3.54 -3.12
CA GLU A 78 16.52 -3.79 -2.08
C GLU A 78 16.28 -2.56 -1.18
N VAL A 79 17.04 -1.46 -1.37
CA VAL A 79 16.94 -0.26 -0.52
C VAL A 79 15.53 0.31 -0.51
N VAL A 80 14.91 0.44 -1.69
CA VAL A 80 13.55 0.98 -1.80
C VAL A 80 12.55 0.07 -1.08
N ASP A 81 12.69 -1.25 -1.23
CA ASP A 81 11.81 -2.21 -0.56
C ASP A 81 11.97 -2.15 0.97
N ALA A 82 13.20 -2.09 1.47
CA ALA A 82 13.49 -1.94 2.88
C ALA A 82 12.94 -0.62 3.45
N MET A 83 13.10 0.49 2.73
CA MET A 83 12.53 1.78 3.11
C MET A 83 11.00 1.75 3.19
N GLN A 84 10.33 1.08 2.25
CA GLN A 84 8.88 0.90 2.30
C GLN A 84 8.45 0.05 3.50
N LEU A 85 9.17 -1.04 3.81
CA LEU A 85 8.89 -1.84 5.01
C LEU A 85 9.05 -1.03 6.31
N CYS A 86 10.03 -0.11 6.37
CA CYS A 86 10.15 0.84 7.47
C CYS A 86 8.95 1.80 7.54
N ARG A 87 8.53 2.35 6.39
CA ARG A 87 7.36 3.24 6.28
C ARG A 87 6.07 2.56 6.73
N TYR A 88 5.93 1.26 6.46
CA TYR A 88 4.78 0.46 6.89
C TYR A 88 4.84 0.00 8.36
N TRP A 89 5.85 0.42 9.12
CA TRP A 89 6.10 0.00 10.51
C TRP A 89 6.28 -1.51 10.69
N ILE A 90 6.83 -2.17 9.67
CA ILE A 90 7.11 -3.61 9.69
C ILE A 90 8.53 -3.89 10.22
N GLY A 91 9.47 -2.97 9.96
CA GLY A 91 10.85 -3.09 10.38
C GLY A 91 11.57 -1.75 10.54
N TYR A 92 12.88 -1.82 10.75
CA TYR A 92 13.76 -0.68 10.97
C TYR A 92 15.19 -1.02 10.53
N PHE A 93 16.03 0.00 10.36
CA PHE A 93 17.47 -0.18 10.20
C PHE A 93 18.17 -0.09 11.56
N GLU A 94 19.01 -1.07 11.85
CA GLU A 94 19.81 -1.13 13.07
C GLU A 94 21.07 -0.25 12.96
N ASP A 95 21.29 0.62 13.95
CA ASP A 95 22.52 1.42 14.09
C ASP A 95 23.57 0.61 14.88
N PRO A 96 24.84 0.50 14.43
CA PRO A 96 25.45 1.12 13.23
C PRO A 96 25.56 0.17 12.03
N THR A 97 24.89 -0.98 12.05
CA THR A 97 25.11 -2.02 11.05
C THR A 97 24.39 -1.75 9.72
N ASP A 98 23.43 -0.83 9.72
CA ASP A 98 22.49 -0.55 8.64
C ASP A 98 21.79 -1.80 8.10
N ARG A 99 21.69 -2.85 8.93
CA ARG A 99 20.94 -4.05 8.60
C ARG A 99 19.47 -3.79 8.84
N PHE A 100 18.65 -4.29 7.91
CA PHE A 100 17.21 -4.27 8.08
C PHE A 100 16.77 -5.38 9.05
N CYS A 101 15.96 -4.98 10.02
CA CYS A 101 15.45 -5.82 11.10
C CYS A 101 13.92 -5.73 11.14
N VAL A 102 13.25 -6.85 11.41
CA VAL A 102 11.82 -6.89 11.72
C VAL A 102 11.62 -6.78 13.23
N PHE A 103 10.55 -6.10 13.67
CA PHE A 103 10.21 -6.05 15.08
C PHE A 103 9.80 -7.43 15.62
N GLU A 104 10.24 -7.77 16.83
CA GLU A 104 10.06 -9.13 17.39
C GLU A 104 8.59 -9.53 17.52
N ASP A 105 7.73 -8.61 17.98
CA ASP A 105 6.28 -8.80 18.09
C ASP A 105 5.60 -8.96 16.72
N VAL A 106 6.09 -8.25 15.70
CA VAL A 106 5.61 -8.40 14.31
C VAL A 106 6.01 -9.77 13.75
N ALA A 107 7.24 -10.22 13.95
CA ALA A 107 7.69 -11.55 13.51
C ALA A 107 6.91 -12.68 14.19
N VAL A 108 6.65 -12.55 15.50
CA VAL A 108 5.84 -13.51 16.25
C VAL A 108 4.41 -13.55 15.74
N ALA A 109 3.78 -12.40 15.49
CA ALA A 109 2.44 -12.33 14.91
C ALA A 109 2.40 -12.93 13.49
N PHE A 110 3.42 -12.63 12.66
CA PHE A 110 3.54 -13.18 11.31
C PHE A 110 3.60 -14.71 11.27
N SER A 111 4.34 -15.33 12.20
CA SER A 111 4.46 -16.80 12.23
C SER A 111 3.13 -17.54 12.41
N LYS A 112 2.09 -16.86 12.89
CA LYS A 112 0.73 -17.41 13.06
C LYS A 112 -0.12 -17.31 11.79
N ILE A 113 0.26 -16.49 10.82
CA ILE A 113 -0.57 -16.14 9.65
C ILE A 113 0.05 -16.51 8.30
N ASP A 114 1.32 -16.93 8.24
CA ASP A 114 2.01 -17.33 6.99
C ASP A 114 1.58 -18.71 6.48
N ASP A 115 0.27 -18.86 6.23
CA ASP A 115 -0.33 -20.05 5.64
C ASP A 115 -0.48 -19.93 4.10
N LYS A 116 -0.86 -21.04 3.45
CA LYS A 116 -1.01 -21.07 1.98
C LYS A 116 -2.08 -20.10 1.46
N ALA A 117 -3.15 -19.87 2.21
CA ALA A 117 -4.22 -18.96 1.80
C ALA A 117 -3.72 -17.51 1.85
N PHE A 118 -2.92 -17.15 2.86
CA PHE A 118 -2.23 -15.87 2.95
C PHE A 118 -1.28 -15.69 1.77
N GLN A 119 -0.43 -16.68 1.50
CA GLN A 119 0.55 -16.61 0.40
C GLN A 119 -0.11 -16.39 -0.96
N LEU A 120 -1.21 -17.09 -1.24
CA LEU A 120 -1.96 -16.89 -2.49
C LEU A 120 -2.55 -15.48 -2.58
N LYS A 121 -3.12 -14.97 -1.49
CA LYS A 121 -3.67 -13.61 -1.42
C LYS A 121 -2.57 -12.56 -1.57
N GLN A 122 -1.42 -12.78 -0.95
CA GLN A 122 -0.26 -11.89 -1.02
C GLN A 122 0.33 -11.82 -2.43
N CYS A 123 0.44 -12.95 -3.14
CA CYS A 123 0.88 -12.94 -4.54
C CYS A 123 -0.02 -12.07 -5.43
N ARG A 124 -1.35 -12.15 -5.25
CA ARG A 124 -2.32 -11.36 -6.02
C ARG A 124 -2.27 -9.88 -5.66
N LYS A 125 -2.34 -9.54 -4.37
CA LYS A 125 -2.33 -8.15 -3.90
C LYS A 125 -0.98 -7.47 -4.11
N GLY A 126 0.13 -8.15 -3.87
CA GLY A 126 1.48 -7.64 -4.15
C GLY A 126 1.71 -7.32 -5.63
N TRP A 127 1.13 -8.11 -6.55
CA TRP A 127 1.15 -7.78 -7.97
C TRP A 127 0.30 -6.55 -8.30
N LEU A 128 -0.87 -6.42 -7.68
CA LEU A 128 -1.71 -5.24 -7.82
C LEU A 128 -1.00 -3.98 -7.30
N VAL A 129 -0.27 -4.06 -6.19
CA VAL A 129 0.57 -2.96 -5.67
C VAL A 129 1.63 -2.54 -6.70
N LYS A 130 2.30 -3.48 -7.38
CA LYS A 130 3.22 -3.11 -8.48
C LYS A 130 2.51 -2.34 -9.61
N CYS A 131 1.26 -2.69 -9.92
CA CYS A 131 0.47 -1.97 -10.93
C CYS A 131 0.09 -0.55 -10.44
N ILE A 132 -0.27 -0.42 -9.16
CA ILE A 132 -0.59 0.87 -8.52
C ILE A 132 0.64 1.77 -8.46
N HIS A 133 1.81 1.26 -8.08
CA HIS A 133 3.05 2.06 -8.06
C HIS A 133 3.39 2.62 -9.45
N PHE A 134 3.24 1.80 -10.50
CA PHE A 134 3.41 2.28 -11.87
C PHE A 134 2.41 3.39 -12.20
N PHE A 135 1.14 3.18 -11.86
CA PHE A 135 0.09 4.17 -12.04
C PHE A 135 0.40 5.50 -11.32
N ILE A 136 0.83 5.47 -10.05
CA ILE A 136 1.19 6.67 -9.30
C ILE A 136 2.32 7.41 -10.00
N GLN A 137 3.36 6.70 -10.46
CA GLN A 137 4.53 7.29 -11.09
C GLN A 137 4.27 7.88 -12.48
N TYR A 138 3.38 7.27 -13.27
CA TYR A 138 3.15 7.65 -14.67
C TYR A 138 1.90 8.51 -14.88
N TYR A 139 0.86 8.26 -14.10
CA TYR A 139 -0.48 8.78 -14.38
C TYR A 139 -1.05 9.59 -13.25
N GLY A 140 -1.07 9.08 -12.02
CA GLY A 140 -1.78 9.70 -10.89
C GLY A 140 -3.32 9.73 -11.03
N ILE A 141 -3.87 9.77 -12.24
CA ILE A 141 -5.31 9.68 -12.57
C ILE A 141 -5.46 8.77 -13.79
N ALA A 142 -6.33 7.78 -13.73
CA ALA A 142 -6.59 6.88 -14.86
C ALA A 142 -7.94 6.15 -14.68
N PRO A 143 -8.61 5.73 -15.77
CA PRO A 143 -9.68 4.74 -15.69
C PRO A 143 -9.21 3.48 -14.97
N ILE A 144 -10.09 2.87 -14.17
CA ILE A 144 -9.75 1.61 -13.47
C ILE A 144 -9.38 0.47 -14.43
N GLU A 145 -9.88 0.53 -15.67
CA GLU A 145 -9.52 -0.38 -16.77
C GLU A 145 -8.03 -0.37 -17.08
N VAL A 146 -7.35 0.79 -16.96
CA VAL A 146 -5.89 0.89 -17.16
C VAL A 146 -5.14 0.05 -16.13
N ILE A 147 -5.59 0.10 -14.87
CA ILE A 147 -5.03 -0.71 -13.78
C ILE A 147 -5.32 -2.19 -14.02
N TYR A 148 -6.54 -2.50 -14.46
CA TYR A 148 -6.95 -3.86 -14.80
C TYR A 148 -6.12 -4.46 -15.92
N GLU A 149 -5.86 -3.71 -17.00
CA GLU A 149 -5.03 -4.16 -18.12
C GLU A 149 -3.57 -4.41 -17.71
N MET A 150 -3.05 -3.69 -16.71
CA MET A 150 -1.75 -4.03 -16.11
C MET A 150 -1.82 -5.28 -15.22
N TYR A 151 -2.87 -5.39 -14.41
CA TYR A 151 -3.09 -6.46 -13.45
C TYR A 151 -3.28 -7.83 -14.13
N ARG A 152 -4.15 -7.87 -15.14
CA ARG A 152 -4.59 -9.10 -15.82
C ARG A 152 -3.49 -9.85 -16.57
N GLN A 153 -2.34 -9.21 -16.76
CA GLN A 153 -1.18 -9.82 -17.41
C GLN A 153 -0.58 -10.97 -16.60
N LYS A 154 -0.79 -11.01 -15.28
CA LYS A 154 -0.35 -12.13 -14.42
C LYS A 154 -1.48 -12.80 -13.65
N VAL A 155 -2.60 -12.13 -13.42
CA VAL A 155 -3.72 -12.70 -12.66
C VAL A 155 -4.98 -12.73 -13.53
N LYS A 156 -5.70 -13.86 -13.55
CA LYS A 156 -6.83 -14.10 -14.47
C LYS A 156 -8.20 -13.76 -13.87
N ASP A 157 -8.24 -12.79 -12.98
CA ASP A 157 -9.49 -12.37 -12.35
C ASP A 157 -10.27 -11.42 -13.27
N SER A 158 -11.57 -11.29 -13.00
CA SER A 158 -12.39 -10.22 -13.54
C SER A 158 -11.99 -8.86 -12.96
N ILE A 159 -12.36 -7.79 -13.65
CA ILE A 159 -12.16 -6.42 -13.15
C ILE A 159 -12.91 -6.18 -11.82
N ASP A 160 -14.09 -6.79 -11.65
CA ASP A 160 -14.88 -6.66 -10.42
C ASP A 160 -14.21 -7.36 -9.23
N GLU A 161 -13.58 -8.51 -9.45
CA GLU A 161 -12.76 -9.18 -8.42
C GLU A 161 -11.52 -8.34 -8.06
N MET A 162 -10.87 -7.71 -9.05
CA MET A 162 -9.76 -6.78 -8.79
C MET A 162 -10.22 -5.56 -7.97
N ILE A 163 -11.35 -4.96 -8.32
CA ILE A 163 -11.94 -3.85 -7.58
C ILE A 163 -12.29 -4.28 -6.15
N GLY A 164 -12.89 -5.47 -5.97
CA GLY A 164 -13.14 -6.04 -4.65
C GLY A 164 -11.86 -6.15 -3.81
N MET A 165 -10.75 -6.59 -4.42
CA MET A 165 -9.45 -6.62 -3.73
C MET A 165 -8.92 -5.23 -3.36
N LEU A 166 -9.08 -4.22 -4.22
CA LEU A 166 -8.67 -2.84 -3.91
C LEU A 166 -9.39 -2.31 -2.66
N TRP A 167 -10.69 -2.56 -2.53
CA TRP A 167 -11.47 -2.12 -1.37
C TRP A 167 -11.05 -2.77 -0.05
N GLU A 168 -10.43 -3.96 -0.11
CA GLU A 168 -9.89 -4.63 1.07
C GLU A 168 -8.45 -4.19 1.42
N MET A 169 -7.79 -3.40 0.57
CA MET A 169 -6.39 -3.01 0.79
C MET A 169 -6.33 -1.75 1.67
N PRO A 170 -5.38 -1.69 2.63
CA PRO A 170 -5.23 -0.50 3.46
C PRO A 170 -4.92 0.74 2.63
N VAL A 171 -5.69 1.81 2.83
CA VAL A 171 -5.56 3.07 2.06
C VAL A 171 -4.18 3.68 2.23
N ASP A 172 -3.56 3.54 3.40
CA ASP A 172 -2.22 4.05 3.68
C ASP A 172 -1.09 3.30 2.95
N ILE A 173 -1.39 2.13 2.37
CA ILE A 173 -0.47 1.38 1.48
C ILE A 173 -0.79 1.66 0.01
N VAL A 174 -2.08 1.72 -0.35
CA VAL A 174 -2.51 1.93 -1.74
C VAL A 174 -2.31 3.37 -2.19
N GLU A 175 -2.47 4.32 -1.27
CA GLU A 175 -2.36 5.77 -1.48
C GLU A 175 -3.25 6.32 -2.62
N SER A 176 -4.24 5.52 -3.02
CA SER A 176 -5.07 5.76 -4.19
C SER A 176 -6.47 5.21 -3.95
N CYS A 177 -7.48 5.77 -4.59
CA CYS A 177 -8.87 5.34 -4.42
C CYS A 177 -9.64 5.38 -5.76
N LEU A 178 -10.65 4.52 -5.87
CA LEU A 178 -11.56 4.47 -6.99
C LEU A 178 -12.75 5.41 -6.74
N PHE A 179 -12.95 6.37 -7.62
CA PHE A 179 -14.07 7.29 -7.59
C PHE A 179 -14.97 7.08 -8.80
N THR A 180 -16.27 7.14 -8.58
CA THR A 180 -17.24 7.20 -9.68
C THR A 180 -17.18 8.58 -10.34
N MET A 181 -17.61 8.67 -11.60
CA MET A 181 -17.56 9.93 -12.36
C MET A 181 -18.34 11.05 -11.67
N ASP A 182 -19.51 10.75 -11.08
CA ASP A 182 -20.33 11.70 -10.32
C ASP A 182 -19.61 12.28 -9.10
N LYS A 183 -18.89 11.44 -8.35
CA LYS A 183 -18.12 11.88 -7.18
C LYS A 183 -16.98 12.83 -7.54
N LEU A 184 -16.51 12.77 -8.78
CA LEU A 184 -15.50 13.69 -9.32
C LEU A 184 -16.11 14.89 -10.06
N GLY A 185 -17.44 15.02 -10.12
CA GLY A 185 -18.12 16.08 -10.86
C GLY A 185 -18.03 15.92 -12.39
N MET A 186 -17.86 14.69 -12.88
CA MET A 186 -17.59 14.35 -14.29
C MET A 186 -18.79 13.65 -14.98
N GLU A 187 -20.04 13.87 -14.53
CA GLU A 187 -21.22 13.17 -15.06
C GLU A 187 -21.46 13.40 -16.57
N GLY A 188 -21.03 14.54 -17.10
CA GLY A 188 -21.17 14.90 -18.52
C GLY A 188 -19.96 14.55 -19.39
N TRP A 189 -19.00 13.78 -18.87
CA TRP A 189 -17.77 13.49 -19.62
C TRP A 189 -18.04 12.61 -20.85
N PRO A 190 -17.45 12.91 -22.03
CA PRO A 190 -17.67 12.11 -23.24
C PRO A 190 -17.23 10.66 -23.06
N LYS A 191 -18.03 9.70 -23.53
CA LYS A 191 -17.79 8.26 -23.33
C LYS A 191 -16.61 7.72 -24.15
N GLU A 192 -16.29 8.41 -25.23
CA GLU A 192 -15.17 8.13 -26.12
C GLU A 192 -13.83 8.66 -25.58
N ASN A 193 -13.85 9.44 -24.50
CA ASN A 193 -12.65 10.03 -23.92
C ASN A 193 -11.80 8.93 -23.24
N PRO A 194 -10.47 8.92 -23.41
CA PRO A 194 -9.60 7.96 -22.72
C PRO A 194 -9.73 7.95 -21.19
N LEU A 195 -10.15 9.07 -20.58
CA LEU A 195 -10.41 9.21 -19.15
C LEU A 195 -11.85 8.85 -18.73
N TYR A 196 -12.70 8.34 -19.61
CA TYR A 196 -14.02 7.87 -19.22
C TYR A 196 -13.98 6.42 -18.71
N SER A 197 -14.70 6.14 -17.63
CA SER A 197 -14.92 4.79 -17.13
C SER A 197 -16.32 4.64 -16.54
N GLU A 198 -17.02 3.55 -16.88
CA GLU A 198 -18.27 3.19 -16.22
C GLU A 198 -18.05 2.68 -14.78
N LYS A 199 -16.86 2.13 -14.50
CA LYS A 199 -16.50 1.59 -13.19
C LYS A 199 -15.77 2.60 -12.31
N GLY A 200 -15.28 3.68 -12.89
CA GLY A 200 -14.72 4.83 -12.19
C GLY A 200 -13.25 5.10 -12.49
N ILE A 201 -12.79 6.23 -11.96
CA ILE A 201 -11.43 6.75 -12.11
C ILE A 201 -10.65 6.43 -10.85
N PHE A 202 -9.50 5.81 -11.04
CA PHE A 202 -8.54 5.57 -9.99
C PHE A 202 -7.65 6.81 -9.85
N VAL A 203 -7.53 7.34 -8.63
CA VAL A 203 -6.88 8.62 -8.34
C VAL A 203 -5.88 8.44 -7.20
N HIS A 204 -4.65 8.92 -7.39
CA HIS A 204 -3.67 9.06 -6.33
C HIS A 204 -4.09 10.18 -5.37
N LEU A 205 -4.28 9.85 -4.10
CA LEU A 205 -4.91 10.75 -3.13
C LEU A 205 -4.09 12.01 -2.84
N GLN A 206 -2.76 11.96 -3.01
CA GLN A 206 -1.88 13.14 -2.82
C GLN A 206 -2.26 14.31 -3.73
N LEU A 207 -2.85 14.04 -4.90
CA LEU A 207 -3.28 15.08 -5.84
C LEU A 207 -4.35 16.01 -5.26
N PHE A 208 -5.12 15.55 -4.27
CA PHE A 208 -6.08 16.40 -3.56
C PHE A 208 -5.41 17.28 -2.51
N GLU A 209 -4.37 16.77 -1.85
CA GLU A 209 -3.61 17.51 -0.85
C GLU A 209 -2.80 18.64 -1.50
N ASP A 210 -2.22 18.36 -2.67
CA ASP A 210 -1.37 19.31 -3.39
C ASP A 210 -2.17 20.24 -4.33
N ALA A 211 -3.50 20.09 -4.38
CA ALA A 211 -4.40 20.79 -5.30
C ALA A 211 -4.02 20.66 -6.79
N GLU A 212 -3.44 19.52 -7.18
CA GLU A 212 -2.96 19.24 -8.53
C GLU A 212 -3.96 18.44 -9.38
N PHE A 213 -5.03 17.91 -8.78
CA PHE A 213 -6.02 17.08 -9.45
C PHE A 213 -6.56 17.70 -10.75
N ASP A 214 -7.10 18.92 -10.70
CA ASP A 214 -7.69 19.60 -11.85
C ASP A 214 -6.67 19.92 -12.95
N TYR A 215 -5.42 20.16 -12.55
CA TYR A 215 -4.33 20.42 -13.48
C TYR A 215 -3.99 19.13 -14.24
N LEU A 216 -3.78 18.03 -13.53
CA LEU A 216 -3.41 16.75 -14.13
C LEU A 216 -4.54 16.18 -15.00
N LEU A 217 -5.79 16.30 -14.55
CA LEU A 217 -6.97 15.89 -15.31
C LEU A 217 -7.01 16.57 -16.70
N ARG A 218 -6.77 17.89 -16.73
CA ARG A 218 -6.68 18.66 -18.00
C ARG A 218 -5.49 18.25 -18.87
N GLN A 219 -4.36 17.87 -18.26
CA GLN A 219 -3.19 17.42 -19.01
C GLN A 219 -3.37 16.05 -19.67
N GLN A 220 -4.29 15.22 -19.17
CA GLN A 220 -4.49 13.84 -19.62
C GLN A 220 -5.75 13.64 -20.46
N MET A 221 -6.63 14.64 -20.56
CA MET A 221 -7.96 14.51 -21.17
C MET A 221 -8.00 13.88 -22.57
N ASP A 222 -6.98 14.09 -23.41
CA ASP A 222 -6.95 13.57 -24.79
C ASP A 222 -5.77 12.64 -25.04
N LYS A 223 -5.18 12.06 -23.99
CA LYS A 223 -3.98 11.22 -24.08
C LYS A 223 -4.31 9.76 -23.80
N ASP A 224 -3.78 8.89 -24.64
CA ASP A 224 -3.84 7.45 -24.41
C ASP A 224 -2.95 7.04 -23.23
N PHE A 225 -3.36 5.97 -22.55
CA PHE A 225 -2.61 5.37 -21.46
C PHE A 225 -1.67 4.29 -21.98
N TYR A 226 -0.38 4.42 -21.69
CA TYR A 226 0.58 3.36 -21.95
C TYR A 226 0.44 2.21 -20.95
N ILE A 227 0.30 0.99 -21.44
CA ILE A 227 0.25 -0.21 -20.60
C ILE A 227 1.60 -0.93 -20.72
N PRO A 228 2.45 -0.93 -19.68
CA PRO A 228 3.70 -1.68 -19.77
C PRO A 228 3.43 -3.18 -19.87
N SER A 229 4.43 -3.92 -20.35
CA SER A 229 4.46 -5.36 -20.14
C SER A 229 4.78 -5.70 -18.69
N ALA A 230 4.42 -6.92 -18.28
CA ALA A 230 4.66 -7.40 -16.93
C ALA A 230 6.15 -7.52 -16.59
N GLN A 231 7.03 -7.66 -17.60
CA GLN A 231 8.49 -7.66 -17.45
C GLN A 231 9.03 -6.27 -17.11
N GLN A 232 8.47 -5.22 -17.74
CA GLN A 232 8.87 -3.83 -17.48
C GLN A 232 8.46 -3.33 -16.09
N ARG A 233 7.48 -3.98 -15.44
CA ARG A 233 7.06 -3.68 -14.06
C ARG A 233 7.70 -4.58 -13.00
N GLY A 234 8.49 -5.57 -13.38
CA GLY A 234 9.11 -6.46 -12.39
C GLY A 234 10.18 -7.38 -12.95
N HIS A 235 11.42 -7.13 -12.52
CA HIS A 235 11.95 -7.97 -11.46
C HIS A 235 11.19 -7.63 -10.17
#